data_AF-A0A248TJ89-F1
#
_entry.id   AF-A0A248TJ89-F1
#
_cell.length_a   1.000
_cell.length_b   1.000
_cell.length_c   1.000
_cell.angle_alpha   90.00
_cell.angle_beta   90.00
_cell.angle_gamma   90.00
#
_symmetry.space_group_name_H-M   'P 1'
#
loop_
_entity.id
_entity.type
_entity.pdbx_description
1 polymer ?
#
loop_
_entity_poly.entity_id
_entity_poly.type
_entity_poly.pdbx_seq_one_letter_code
_entity_poly.pdbx_strand_id
1 'polypeptide(L)'
;MLNTLEESFTYIVDSFTDLDKDDGDALLFEVIDSFPQIKAVNEQLLHLFKENSEMVHIMHVFEKVQEQADRLEQTIGNAPEKQEILREQFFPLFAAWHRMIDYELQPYLFS
;
A
#
# COMPACT_ATOMS: atom_id res chain seq x y z
N MET A 1 -5.03 -7.59 -8.77
CA MET A 1 -3.82 -6.77 -8.52
C MET A 1 -3.87 -6.17 -7.13
N LEU A 2 -4.82 -5.30 -6.80
CA LEU A 2 -4.89 -4.71 -5.46
C LEU A 2 -5.21 -5.74 -4.35
N ASN A 3 -6.18 -6.64 -4.57
CA ASN A 3 -6.39 -7.81 -3.69
C ASN A 3 -5.15 -8.70 -3.55
N THR A 4 -4.40 -8.88 -4.64
CA THR A 4 -3.15 -9.66 -4.64
C THR A 4 -2.06 -8.96 -3.82
N LEU A 5 -2.01 -7.62 -3.84
CA LEU A 5 -1.11 -6.81 -3.02
C LEU A 5 -1.49 -6.87 -1.53
N GLU A 6 -2.78 -6.79 -1.19
CA GLU A 6 -3.23 -6.94 0.20
C GLU A 6 -2.97 -8.35 0.74
N GLU A 7 -3.18 -9.39 -0.07
CA GLU A 7 -2.82 -10.78 0.27
C GLU A 7 -1.31 -10.93 0.48
N SER A 8 -0.48 -10.36 -0.41
CA SER A 8 0.98 -10.34 -0.25
C SER A 8 1.41 -9.62 1.03
N PHE A 9 0.83 -8.46 1.33
CA PHE A 9 1.12 -7.74 2.56
C PHE A 9 0.70 -8.50 3.82
N THR A 10 -0.47 -9.14 3.78
CA THR A 10 -0.95 -9.98 4.90
C THR A 10 0.00 -11.15 5.12
N TYR A 11 0.42 -11.82 4.04
CA TYR A 11 1.41 -12.88 4.11
C TYR A 11 2.76 -12.38 4.66
N ILE A 12 3.23 -11.22 4.23
CA ILE A 12 4.47 -10.59 4.71
C ILE A 12 4.36 -10.31 6.21
N VAL A 13 3.26 -9.69 6.67
CA VAL A 13 3.05 -9.35 8.09
C VAL A 13 2.92 -10.61 8.97
N ASP A 14 2.17 -11.61 8.51
CA ASP A 14 1.94 -12.85 9.24
C ASP A 14 3.17 -13.77 9.25
N SER A 15 3.97 -13.73 8.17
CA SER A 15 5.18 -14.55 8.02
C SER A 15 6.44 -13.82 8.46
N PHE A 16 6.39 -12.53 8.83
CA PHE A 16 7.59 -11.75 9.15
C PHE A 16 8.36 -12.29 10.38
N THR A 17 7.69 -13.01 11.27
CA THR A 17 8.34 -13.71 12.41
C THR A 17 9.01 -15.02 12.03
N ASP A 18 8.62 -15.63 10.90
CA ASP A 18 9.10 -16.94 10.41
C ASP A 18 9.96 -16.84 9.13
N LEU A 19 9.91 -15.71 8.42
CA LEU A 19 10.77 -15.38 7.28
C LEU A 19 12.15 -14.96 7.80
N ASP A 20 13.20 -15.51 7.20
CA ASP A 20 14.54 -14.96 7.39
C ASP A 20 14.54 -13.48 6.99
N LYS A 21 15.31 -12.65 7.71
CA LYS A 21 15.32 -11.18 7.55
C LYS A 21 15.45 -10.73 6.09
N ASP A 22 16.17 -11.49 5.29
CA ASP A 22 16.47 -11.17 3.89
C ASP A 22 15.24 -11.41 2.98
N ASP A 23 14.40 -12.41 3.29
CA ASP A 23 13.20 -12.72 2.51
C ASP A 23 12.06 -11.73 2.81
N GLY A 24 11.92 -11.31 4.08
CA GLY A 24 10.96 -10.29 4.50
C GLY A 24 11.27 -8.91 3.90
N ASP A 25 12.56 -8.53 3.87
CA ASP A 25 12.99 -7.28 3.25
C ASP A 25 12.80 -7.33 1.72
N ALA A 26 13.13 -8.45 1.05
CA ALA A 26 12.95 -8.60 -0.40
C ALA A 26 11.48 -8.47 -0.84
N LEU A 27 10.57 -9.11 -0.11
CA LEU A 27 9.13 -9.01 -0.38
C LEU A 27 8.59 -7.60 -0.11
N LEU A 28 9.04 -6.94 0.96
CA LEU A 28 8.68 -5.55 1.23
C LEU A 28 9.12 -4.62 0.10
N PHE A 29 10.35 -4.77 -0.38
CA PHE A 29 10.87 -3.98 -1.49
C PHE A 29 10.12 -4.24 -2.79
N GLU A 30 9.80 -5.48 -3.13
CA GLU A 30 9.02 -5.81 -4.32
C GLU A 30 7.65 -5.11 -4.31
N VAL A 31 7.02 -5.05 -3.14
CA VAL A 31 5.72 -4.40 -3.01
C VAL A 31 5.84 -2.88 -3.10
N ILE A 32 6.82 -2.26 -2.43
CA ILE A 32 7.05 -0.81 -2.54
C ILE A 32 7.42 -0.41 -3.97
N ASP A 33 8.19 -1.22 -4.69
CA ASP A 33 8.57 -0.97 -6.10
C ASP A 33 7.35 -0.96 -7.06
N SER A 34 6.21 -1.51 -6.63
CA SER A 34 4.96 -1.44 -7.38
C SER A 34 4.21 -0.10 -7.23
N PHE A 35 4.53 0.72 -6.22
CA PHE A 35 3.81 1.95 -5.88
C PHE A 35 3.83 3.02 -6.96
N PRO A 36 4.93 3.22 -7.74
CA PRO A 36 4.92 4.11 -8.88
C PRO A 36 3.83 3.78 -9.92
N GLN A 37 3.55 2.49 -10.13
CA GLN A 37 2.50 2.06 -11.05
C GLN A 37 1.11 2.37 -10.48
N ILE A 38 0.90 2.13 -9.18
CA ILE A 38 -0.34 2.47 -8.48
C ILE A 38 -0.59 3.98 -8.52
N LYS A 39 0.45 4.80 -8.30
CA LYS A 39 0.36 6.25 -8.42
C LYS A 39 -0.10 6.68 -9.81
N ALA A 40 0.51 6.15 -10.86
CA ALA A 40 0.16 6.50 -12.23
C ALA A 40 -1.29 6.12 -12.59
N VAL A 41 -1.82 5.04 -12.00
CA VAL A 41 -3.24 4.67 -12.13
C VAL A 41 -4.12 5.64 -11.34
N ASN A 42 -3.76 5.97 -10.10
CA ASN A 42 -4.49 6.92 -9.26
C ASN A 42 -4.59 8.32 -9.91
N GLU A 43 -3.52 8.79 -10.56
CA GLU A 43 -3.53 10.05 -11.33
C GLU A 43 -4.52 10.01 -12.49
N GLN A 44 -4.62 8.88 -13.20
CA GLN A 44 -5.61 8.68 -14.26
C GLN A 44 -7.04 8.64 -13.69
N LEU A 45 -7.25 7.93 -12.58
CA LEU A 45 -8.54 7.89 -11.89
C LEU A 45 -8.97 9.27 -11.40
N LEU A 46 -8.04 10.08 -10.88
CA LEU A 46 -8.30 11.46 -10.45
C LEU A 46 -8.83 12.31 -11.61
N HIS A 47 -8.30 12.12 -12.82
CA HIS A 47 -8.81 12.81 -14.01
C HIS A 47 -10.23 12.38 -14.39
N LEU A 48 -10.54 11.08 -14.27
CA LEU A 48 -11.86 10.52 -14.58
C LEU A 48 -12.92 10.88 -13.54
N PHE A 49 -12.53 10.93 -12.27
CA PHE A 49 -13.42 11.12 -11.12
C PHE A 49 -13.25 12.49 -10.43
N LYS A 50 -12.73 13.50 -11.15
CA LYS A 50 -12.44 14.84 -10.61
C LYS A 50 -13.62 15.55 -9.90
N GLU A 51 -14.85 15.15 -10.19
CA GLU A 51 -16.08 15.69 -9.60
C GLU A 51 -16.63 14.84 -8.45
N ASN A 52 -16.05 13.66 -8.21
CA ASN A 52 -16.38 12.79 -7.08
C ASN A 52 -15.42 13.09 -5.92
N SER A 53 -15.92 13.81 -4.92
CA SER A 53 -15.15 14.25 -3.75
C SER A 53 -14.53 13.10 -2.97
N GLU A 54 -15.23 11.98 -2.87
CA GLU A 54 -14.82 10.78 -2.15
C GLU A 54 -13.65 10.10 -2.87
N MET A 55 -13.76 9.92 -4.19
CA MET A 55 -12.65 9.40 -5.01
C MET A 55 -11.42 10.29 -4.92
N VAL A 56 -11.59 11.61 -5.06
CA VAL A 56 -10.49 12.58 -4.93
C VAL A 56 -9.86 12.51 -3.54
N HIS A 57 -10.65 12.34 -2.48
CA HIS A 57 -10.14 12.17 -1.13
C HIS A 57 -9.31 10.88 -1.00
N ILE A 58 -9.79 9.76 -1.53
CA ILE A 58 -9.10 8.47 -1.49
C ILE A 58 -7.76 8.52 -2.23
N MET A 59 -7.70 9.21 -3.38
CA MET A 59 -6.44 9.41 -4.11
C MET A 59 -5.42 10.21 -3.28
N HIS A 60 -5.86 11.25 -2.55
CA HIS A 60 -4.95 11.99 -1.66
C HIS A 60 -4.54 11.16 -0.42
N VAL A 61 -5.38 10.25 0.07
CA VAL A 61 -4.99 9.32 1.15
C VAL A 61 -3.84 8.41 0.69
N PHE A 62 -3.78 8.05 -0.59
CA PHE A 62 -2.65 7.30 -1.16
C PHE A 62 -1.31 8.05 -1.04
N GLU A 63 -1.30 9.38 -1.13
CA GLU A 63 -0.06 10.17 -0.97
C GLU A 63 0.60 9.89 0.40
N LYS A 64 -0.22 9.76 1.46
CA LYS A 64 0.27 9.39 2.79
C LYS A 64 0.81 7.96 2.85
N VAL A 65 0.22 7.04 2.09
CA VAL A 65 0.70 5.66 1.96
C VAL A 65 2.09 5.66 1.30
N GLN A 66 2.28 6.49 0.27
CA GLN A 66 3.59 6.67 -0.39
C GLN A 66 4.63 7.29 0.55
N GLU A 67 4.28 8.35 1.29
CA GLU A 67 5.18 8.95 2.27
C GLU A 67 5.67 7.94 3.32
N GLN A 68 4.81 7.03 3.78
CA GLN A 68 5.22 5.96 4.70
C GLN A 68 6.08 4.88 4.01
N ALA A 69 5.85 4.60 2.73
CA ALA A 69 6.69 3.70 1.94
C ALA A 69 8.12 4.25 1.82
N ASP A 70 8.26 5.53 1.49
CA ASP A 70 9.55 6.22 1.35
C ASP A 70 10.33 6.19 2.69
N ARG A 71 9.63 6.34 3.81
CA ARG A 71 10.23 6.23 5.16
C ARG A 71 10.75 4.81 5.45
N LEU A 72 10.03 3.78 5.01
CA LEU A 72 10.47 2.39 5.16
C LEU A 72 11.72 2.10 4.33
N GLU A 73 11.79 2.58 3.09
CA GLU A 73 12.99 2.44 2.26
C GLU A 73 14.21 3.13 2.86
N GLN A 74 14.01 4.31 3.47
CA GLN A 74 15.07 5.09 4.11
C GLN A 74 15.56 4.49 5.43
N THR A 75 14.82 3.56 6.05
CA THR A 75 15.17 2.93 7.34
C THR A 75 16.18 1.80 7.11
N ILE A 76 17.41 2.14 6.73
CA ILE A 76 18.45 1.16 6.36
C ILE A 76 19.08 0.51 7.61
N GLY A 77 19.19 -0.82 7.62
CA GLY A 77 20.08 -1.55 8.54
C GLY A 77 19.53 -1.90 9.92
N ASN A 78 18.30 -1.50 10.27
CA ASN A 78 17.65 -1.85 11.54
C ASN A 78 16.36 -2.65 11.31
N ALA A 79 16.50 -3.95 11.06
CA ALA A 79 15.38 -4.84 10.75
C ALA A 79 14.25 -4.84 11.81
N PRO A 80 14.51 -4.84 13.14
CA PRO A 80 13.44 -4.71 14.14
C PRO A 80 12.64 -3.41 14.05
N GLU A 81 13.30 -2.28 13.76
CA GLU A 81 12.64 -0.98 13.63
C GLU A 81 11.81 -0.90 12.34
N LYS A 82 12.33 -1.43 11.22
CA LYS A 82 11.55 -1.60 9.98
C LYS A 82 10.30 -2.44 10.21
N GLN A 83 10.42 -3.54 10.95
CA GLN A 83 9.30 -4.44 11.28
C GLN A 83 8.21 -3.71 12.06
N GLU A 84 8.60 -2.95 13.08
CA GLU A 84 7.66 -2.18 13.90
C GLU A 84 6.95 -1.11 13.05
N ILE A 85 7.69 -0.36 12.23
CA ILE A 85 7.10 0.64 11.33
C ILE A 85 6.15 -0.01 10.31
N LEU A 86 6.56 -1.14 9.74
CA LEU A 86 5.76 -1.87 8.77
C LEU A 86 4.42 -2.32 9.38
N ARG A 87 4.47 -2.96 10.55
CA ARG A 87 3.31 -3.55 11.21
C ARG A 87 2.37 -2.52 11.82
N GLU A 88 2.93 -1.54 12.53
CA GLU A 88 2.15 -0.62 13.36
C GLU A 88 1.73 0.66 12.61
N GLN A 89 2.44 1.03 11.54
CA GLN A 89 2.19 2.29 10.82
C GLN A 89 1.78 2.04 9.37
N PHE A 90 2.61 1.33 8.61
CA PHE A 90 2.44 1.25 7.16
C PHE A 90 1.29 0.32 6.73
N PHE A 91 1.29 -0.93 7.21
CA PHE A 91 0.29 -1.92 6.80
C PHE A 91 -1.14 -1.49 7.13
N PRO A 92 -1.46 -0.96 8.35
CA PRO A 92 -2.80 -0.47 8.65
C PRO A 92 -3.23 0.67 7.73
N LEU A 93 -2.30 1.56 7.37
CA LEU A 93 -2.58 2.69 6.47
C LEU A 93 -2.85 2.23 5.04
N PHE A 94 -2.02 1.32 4.52
CA PHE A 94 -2.23 0.71 3.20
C PHE A 94 -3.55 -0.05 3.14
N ALA A 95 -3.84 -0.91 4.11
CA ALA A 95 -5.08 -1.70 4.15
C ALA A 95 -6.33 -0.81 4.25
N ALA A 96 -6.26 0.29 5.00
CA ALA A 96 -7.35 1.27 5.07
C ALA A 96 -7.59 1.94 3.71
N TRP A 97 -6.53 2.42 3.05
CA TRP A 97 -6.63 3.00 1.72
C TRP A 97 -7.19 1.99 0.70
N HIS A 98 -6.70 0.75 0.72
CA HIS A 98 -7.14 -0.31 -0.17
C HIS A 98 -8.65 -0.58 -0.03
N ARG A 99 -9.16 -0.71 1.19
CA ARG A 99 -10.61 -0.88 1.43
C ARG A 99 -11.43 0.30 0.94
N MET A 100 -10.92 1.52 1.08
CA MET A 100 -11.63 2.71 0.62
C MET A 100 -11.74 2.73 -0.91
N ILE A 101 -10.64 2.47 -1.62
CA ILE A 101 -10.66 2.47 -3.09
C ILE A 101 -11.49 1.31 -3.63
N ASP A 102 -11.43 0.13 -3.02
CA ASP A 102 -12.23 -1.03 -3.43
C ASP A 102 -13.73 -0.79 -3.22
N TYR A 103 -14.11 -0.23 -2.07
CA TYR A 103 -15.52 0.10 -1.78
C TYR A 103 -16.09 1.09 -2.80
N GLU A 104 -15.35 2.16 -3.10
CA GLU A 104 -15.82 3.18 -4.03
C GLU A 104 -15.73 2.74 -5.51
N LEU A 105 -14.85 1.80 -5.86
CA LEU A 105 -14.81 1.22 -7.21
C LEU A 105 -15.82 0.08 -7.40
N GLN A 106 -16.32 -0.52 -6.33
CA GLN A 106 -17.28 -1.62 -6.37
C GLN A 106 -18.48 -1.38 -7.32
N PRO A 107 -19.11 -0.19 -7.36
CA PRO A 107 -20.24 0.07 -8.26
C PRO A 107 -19.88 0.01 -9.75
N TYR A 108 -18.61 0.17 -10.10
CA TYR A 108 -18.12 0.19 -11.49
C TYR A 108 -17.58 -1.16 -11.96
N LEU A 109 -17.36 -2.11 -11.03
CA LEU A 109 -16.86 -3.46 -11.33
C LEU A 109 -17.99 -4.44 -11.68
N PHE A 110 -19.23 -4.11 -11.29
CA PHE A 110 -20.44 -4.84 -11.63
C PHE A 110 -21.36 -3.96 -12.50
N SER A 111 -20.94 -3.69 -13.74
CA SER A 111 -21.78 -3.07 -14.77
C SER A 111 -21.97 -3.98 -15.97
#